data_AF-A0A3B3WN17-F1
#
_entry.id   AF-A0A3B3WN17-F1
#
_cell.length_a   1.000
_cell.length_b   1.000
_cell.length_c   1.000
_cell.angle_alpha   90.00
_cell.angle_beta   90.00
_cell.angle_gamma   90.00
#
_symmetry.space_group_name_H-M   'P 1'
#
loop_
_entity.id
_entity.type
_entity.pdbx_description
1 polymer ?
#
loop_
_entity_poly.entity_id
_entity_poly.type
_entity_poly.pdbx_seq_one_letter_code
_entity_poly.pdbx_strand_id
1 'polypeptide(L)'
;MSVGTLPADIWISSRWPPTRVASHPIKYRLVSYLVVKCCLQHFLLALAAEGQAIYVTSASYGRTNKKTCSAGRPADQLENTECYTYREEVGERCNGKQWCKVRASNYVFGNPCYGTYKYLEVEYICYVADIWCGKITGFTGCSGTLMHSDSQHFPFCLPTESGYISVISATYGRRDHTTCSEGIPEEQTRKTDCAMSHQVTISRELIHRCDGESECPFFASSSVLGDPCVGTFKYLEVKYVCKSEFMV
;
A
#
# COMPACT_ATOMS: atom_id res chain seq x y z
N MET A 1 31.20 -12.11 1.29
CA MET A 1 30.60 -13.45 1.46
C MET A 1 30.05 -13.89 0.12
N SER A 2 30.29 -15.15 -0.22
CA SER A 2 30.25 -15.79 -1.54
C SER A 2 29.03 -15.50 -2.42
N VAL A 3 29.30 -15.14 -3.68
CA VAL A 3 28.32 -15.06 -4.78
C VAL A 3 27.93 -16.49 -5.16
N GLY A 4 26.77 -16.94 -4.69
CA GLY A 4 26.21 -18.24 -5.07
C GLY A 4 25.70 -18.18 -6.50
N THR A 5 26.27 -19.00 -7.37
CA THR A 5 25.71 -19.33 -8.69
C THR A 5 24.28 -19.86 -8.53
N LEU A 6 23.30 -19.14 -9.10
CA LEU A 6 21.93 -19.62 -9.22
C LEU A 6 21.88 -20.86 -10.13
N PRO A 7 21.00 -21.84 -9.88
CA PRO A 7 20.81 -23.01 -10.73
C PRO A 7 20.34 -22.61 -12.14
N ALA A 8 20.73 -23.40 -13.15
CA ALA A 8 20.60 -23.12 -14.59
C ALA A 8 19.16 -22.95 -15.13
N ASP A 9 18.14 -22.95 -14.26
CA ASP A 9 16.72 -23.00 -14.62
C ASP A 9 15.96 -21.69 -14.32
N ILE A 10 16.65 -20.65 -13.85
CA ILE A 10 16.05 -19.36 -13.47
C ILE A 10 16.43 -18.31 -14.52
N TRP A 11 15.46 -17.88 -15.32
CA TRP A 11 15.61 -16.75 -16.25
C TRP A 11 14.96 -15.49 -15.67
N ILE A 12 15.80 -14.49 -15.36
CA ILE A 12 15.36 -13.14 -14.97
C ILE A 12 15.62 -12.22 -16.15
N SER A 13 14.58 -11.60 -16.70
CA SER A 13 14.75 -10.50 -17.66
C SER A 13 14.30 -9.19 -17.01
N SER A 14 15.24 -8.29 -16.74
CA SER A 14 14.95 -6.89 -16.42
C SER A 14 14.63 -6.16 -17.71
N ARG A 15 13.41 -5.67 -17.88
CA ARG A 15 13.02 -4.79 -18.99
C ARG A 15 12.50 -3.49 -18.40
N TRP A 16 12.92 -2.36 -18.96
CA TRP A 16 12.33 -1.06 -18.63
C TRP A 16 10.82 -1.12 -18.85
N PRO A 17 10.00 -0.50 -17.98
CA PRO A 17 8.56 -0.56 -18.09
C PRO A 17 8.11 -0.06 -19.47
N PRO A 18 7.17 -0.74 -20.15
CA PRO A 18 6.55 -0.20 -21.35
C PRO A 18 5.90 1.15 -21.02
N THR A 19 6.05 2.14 -21.91
CA THR A 19 5.64 3.54 -21.74
C THR A 19 4.13 3.78 -21.51
N ARG A 20 3.33 2.73 -21.38
CA ARG A 20 1.89 2.78 -21.12
C ARG A 20 1.48 1.73 -20.11
N VAL A 21 1.79 1.96 -18.84
CA VAL A 21 0.98 1.41 -17.74
C VAL A 21 -0.08 2.47 -17.46
N ALA A 22 -1.34 2.11 -17.68
CA ALA A 22 -2.49 2.96 -17.42
C ALA A 22 -2.40 3.58 -16.02
N SER A 23 -2.69 4.88 -15.93
CA SER A 23 -2.78 5.66 -14.70
C SER A 23 -3.70 4.98 -13.70
N HIS A 24 -3.12 4.19 -12.80
CA HIS A 24 -3.82 3.67 -11.63
C HIS A 24 -3.93 4.80 -10.59
N PRO A 25 -5.04 4.87 -9.82
CA PRO A 25 -5.37 6.00 -8.95
C PRO A 25 -4.47 6.14 -7.72
N ILE A 26 -3.39 5.37 -7.60
CA ILE A 26 -2.52 5.33 -6.42
C ILE A 26 -1.09 5.73 -6.83
N LYS A 27 -0.59 6.84 -6.26
CA LYS A 27 0.74 7.40 -6.56
C LYS A 27 1.86 6.59 -5.88
N TYR A 28 2.24 5.45 -6.46
CA TYR A 28 3.48 4.74 -6.07
C TYR A 28 4.67 5.24 -6.89
N ARG A 29 5.87 5.25 -6.28
CA ARG A 29 7.14 5.39 -7.01
C ARG A 29 7.56 3.99 -7.44
N LEU A 30 7.27 3.68 -8.70
CA LEU A 30 7.73 2.48 -9.38
C LEU A 30 9.26 2.44 -9.38
N VAL A 31 9.84 1.35 -8.84
CA VAL A 31 11.30 1.18 -8.82
C VAL A 31 11.77 0.24 -9.92
N SER A 32 11.05 -0.86 -10.13
CA SER A 32 11.40 -1.85 -11.15
C SER A 32 10.18 -2.66 -11.59
N TYR A 33 10.21 -3.13 -12.83
CA TYR A 33 9.26 -4.10 -13.38
C TYR A 33 10.05 -5.38 -13.74
N LEU A 34 9.59 -6.52 -13.23
CA LEU A 34 10.30 -7.80 -13.30
C LEU A 34 9.36 -8.88 -13.82
N VAL A 35 9.87 -9.70 -14.74
CA VAL A 35 9.19 -10.91 -15.22
C VAL A 35 10.04 -12.11 -14.83
N VAL A 36 9.46 -13.02 -14.05
CA VAL A 36 10.12 -14.24 -13.58
C VAL A 36 9.33 -15.45 -14.05
N LYS A 37 10.04 -16.42 -14.62
CA LYS A 37 9.47 -17.69 -15.09
C LYS A 37 10.05 -18.85 -14.31
N CYS A 38 9.22 -19.79 -13.91
CA CYS A 38 9.60 -20.96 -13.12
C CYS A 38 8.98 -22.23 -13.68
N CYS A 39 9.79 -23.25 -13.92
CA CYS A 39 9.32 -24.52 -14.49
C CYS A 39 8.45 -25.30 -13.51
N LEU A 40 7.58 -26.16 -14.05
CA LEU A 40 6.78 -27.09 -13.26
C LEU A 40 7.62 -27.82 -12.21
N GLN A 41 7.05 -27.99 -11.01
CA GLN A 41 7.62 -28.59 -9.80
C GLN A 41 8.74 -27.78 -9.12
N HIS A 42 9.16 -26.64 -9.68
CA HIS A 42 10.10 -25.74 -9.02
C HIS A 42 9.39 -24.64 -8.21
N PHE A 43 10.18 -23.92 -7.41
CA PHE A 43 9.73 -22.76 -6.66
C PHE A 43 10.20 -21.49 -7.34
N LEU A 44 9.24 -20.58 -7.56
CA LEU A 44 9.52 -19.21 -7.94
C LEU A 44 9.83 -18.42 -6.67
N LEU A 45 10.91 -17.64 -6.73
CA LEU A 45 11.28 -16.68 -5.69
C LEU A 45 11.19 -15.28 -6.28
N ALA A 46 10.28 -14.47 -5.73
CA ALA A 46 10.21 -13.03 -6.02
C ALA A 46 10.85 -12.27 -4.86
N LEU A 47 11.67 -11.26 -5.19
CA LEU A 47 12.48 -10.50 -4.24
C LEU A 47 12.37 -9.02 -4.57
N ALA A 48 12.12 -8.22 -3.56
CA ALA A 48 12.26 -6.77 -3.59
C ALA A 48 13.49 -6.36 -2.77
N ALA A 49 14.05 -5.18 -3.06
CA ALA A 49 15.13 -4.63 -2.25
C ALA A 49 14.63 -4.29 -0.83
N GLU A 50 15.55 -4.02 0.08
CA GLU A 50 15.21 -3.52 1.42
C GLU A 50 14.40 -2.22 1.31
N GLY A 51 13.31 -2.10 2.08
CA GLY A 51 12.36 -0.98 2.02
C GLY A 51 11.39 -1.01 0.82
N GLN A 52 11.30 -2.13 0.10
CA GLN A 52 10.37 -2.29 -1.02
C GLN A 52 9.41 -3.45 -0.81
N ALA A 53 8.24 -3.34 -1.43
CA ALA A 53 7.23 -4.38 -1.47
C ALA A 53 6.97 -4.84 -2.91
N ILE A 54 6.57 -6.11 -3.04
CA ILE A 54 6.16 -6.73 -4.29
C ILE A 54 4.70 -6.36 -4.57
N TYR A 55 4.38 -6.03 -5.81
CA TYR A 55 3.01 -5.99 -6.33
C TYR A 55 2.96 -6.78 -7.63
N VAL A 56 2.23 -7.90 -7.63
CA VAL A 56 2.04 -8.76 -8.79
C VAL A 56 1.07 -8.09 -9.76
N THR A 57 1.54 -7.77 -10.97
CA THR A 57 0.73 -7.16 -12.03
C THR A 57 0.04 -8.22 -12.89
N SER A 58 0.64 -9.41 -13.00
CA SER A 58 0.07 -10.53 -13.74
C SER A 58 0.75 -11.82 -13.27
N ALA A 59 -0.01 -12.91 -13.22
CA ALA A 59 0.55 -14.25 -13.06
C ALA A 59 -0.22 -15.24 -13.93
N SER A 60 0.49 -16.15 -14.59
CA SER A 60 -0.10 -17.18 -15.44
C SER A 60 0.60 -18.52 -15.26
N TYR A 61 -0.19 -19.59 -15.29
CA TYR A 61 0.32 -20.96 -15.20
C TYR A 61 -0.10 -21.74 -16.45
N GLY A 62 0.90 -22.29 -17.15
CA GLY A 62 0.69 -22.86 -18.48
C GLY A 62 1.96 -22.93 -19.33
N ARG A 63 1.81 -22.80 -20.64
CA ARG A 63 2.85 -22.63 -21.64
C ARG A 63 2.36 -21.65 -22.69
N THR A 64 3.14 -20.58 -22.87
CA THR A 64 2.93 -19.51 -23.85
C THR A 64 3.97 -19.52 -24.99
N ASN A 65 5.02 -20.35 -24.88
CA ASN A 65 6.03 -20.50 -25.93
C ASN A 65 6.78 -21.85 -25.83
N LYS A 66 7.43 -22.25 -26.92
CA LYS A 66 8.20 -23.51 -27.02
C LYS A 66 9.57 -23.49 -26.33
N LYS A 67 10.09 -22.30 -26.01
CA LYS A 67 11.49 -22.12 -25.54
C LYS A 67 11.63 -22.21 -24.03
N THR A 68 10.67 -21.68 -23.29
CA THR A 68 10.72 -21.62 -21.82
C THR A 68 10.57 -23.02 -21.25
N CYS A 69 11.47 -23.41 -20.34
CA CYS A 69 11.44 -24.72 -19.68
C CYS A 69 11.37 -25.90 -20.68
N SER A 70 12.18 -25.86 -21.74
CA SER A 70 12.19 -26.86 -22.82
C SER A 70 13.34 -27.88 -22.74
N ALA A 71 14.36 -27.61 -21.93
CA ALA A 71 15.55 -28.45 -21.83
C ALA A 71 15.18 -29.90 -21.43
N GLY A 72 15.64 -30.86 -22.24
CA GLY A 72 15.40 -32.30 -22.02
C GLY A 72 13.93 -32.74 -22.17
N ARG A 73 13.05 -31.91 -22.75
CA ARG A 73 11.63 -32.21 -22.90
C ARG A 73 11.30 -32.73 -24.31
N PRO A 74 10.43 -33.76 -24.42
CA PRO A 74 9.87 -34.20 -25.69
C PRO A 74 9.12 -33.09 -26.43
N ALA A 75 9.20 -33.07 -27.76
CA ALA A 75 8.65 -32.00 -28.58
C ALA A 75 7.11 -31.86 -28.43
N ASP A 76 6.41 -32.99 -28.33
CA ASP A 76 4.96 -33.06 -28.10
C ASP A 76 4.52 -32.31 -26.82
N GLN A 77 5.34 -32.31 -25.78
CA GLN A 77 5.06 -31.59 -24.54
C GLN A 77 5.24 -30.07 -24.65
N LEU A 78 5.83 -29.58 -25.75
CA LEU A 78 6.15 -28.18 -26.01
C LEU A 78 5.26 -27.54 -27.08
N GLU A 79 4.49 -28.34 -27.83
CA GLU A 79 3.70 -27.88 -28.98
C GLU A 79 2.57 -26.91 -28.60
N ASN A 80 1.84 -27.20 -27.53
CA ASN A 80 0.71 -26.37 -27.11
C ASN A 80 1.21 -25.10 -26.39
N THR A 81 1.28 -23.99 -27.13
CA THR A 81 1.69 -22.67 -26.62
C THR A 81 0.52 -21.73 -26.34
N GLU A 82 -0.71 -22.20 -26.47
CA GLU A 82 -1.92 -21.43 -26.13
C GLU A 82 -2.60 -21.97 -24.86
N CYS A 83 -1.87 -22.77 -24.09
CA CYS A 83 -2.35 -23.27 -22.81
C CYS A 83 -1.90 -22.36 -21.69
N TYR A 84 -2.74 -21.47 -21.18
CA TYR A 84 -2.44 -20.79 -19.93
C TYR A 84 -3.71 -20.33 -19.23
N THR A 85 -3.58 -20.07 -17.93
CA THR A 85 -4.66 -19.56 -17.08
C THR A 85 -4.07 -18.51 -16.15
N TYR A 86 -4.79 -17.40 -15.97
CA TYR A 86 -4.40 -16.36 -15.02
C TYR A 86 -4.56 -16.85 -13.59
N ARG A 87 -3.65 -16.41 -12.71
CA ARG A 87 -3.52 -16.87 -11.31
C ARG A 87 -3.37 -15.71 -10.35
N GLU A 88 -4.46 -14.98 -10.14
CA GLU A 88 -4.53 -13.85 -9.19
C GLU A 88 -4.15 -14.25 -7.76
N GLU A 89 -4.34 -15.52 -7.37
CA GLU A 89 -3.90 -16.10 -6.10
C GLU A 89 -2.38 -15.97 -5.84
N VAL A 90 -1.57 -15.71 -6.87
CA VAL A 90 -0.15 -15.38 -6.71
C VAL A 90 0.01 -13.99 -6.11
N GLY A 91 -0.82 -13.03 -6.51
CA GLY A 91 -0.88 -11.69 -5.92
C GLY A 91 -1.30 -11.75 -4.46
N GLU A 92 -2.34 -12.50 -4.12
CA GLU A 92 -2.79 -12.70 -2.72
C GLU A 92 -1.68 -13.22 -1.81
N ARG A 93 -0.80 -14.09 -2.35
CA ARG A 93 0.31 -14.66 -1.57
C ARG A 93 1.52 -13.73 -1.45
N CYS A 94 1.73 -12.85 -2.42
CA CYS A 94 2.99 -12.12 -2.60
C CYS A 94 2.89 -10.60 -2.41
N ASN A 95 1.74 -10.00 -2.62
CA ASN A 95 1.56 -8.55 -2.54
C ASN A 95 1.90 -8.03 -1.14
N GLY A 96 2.57 -6.89 -1.07
CA GLY A 96 2.96 -6.26 0.19
C GLY A 96 4.18 -6.88 0.88
N LYS A 97 4.70 -8.02 0.39
CA LYS A 97 5.87 -8.68 0.98
C LYS A 97 7.16 -8.25 0.31
N GLN A 98 8.25 -8.23 1.05
CA GLN A 98 9.60 -8.01 0.51
C GLN A 98 10.10 -9.25 -0.27
N TRP A 99 9.63 -10.44 0.11
CA TRP A 99 9.93 -11.68 -0.61
C TRP A 99 8.71 -12.61 -0.63
N CYS A 100 8.60 -13.41 -1.67
CA CYS A 100 7.53 -14.39 -1.81
C CYS A 100 8.04 -15.67 -2.49
N LYS A 101 7.55 -16.82 -2.03
CA LYS A 101 7.89 -18.14 -2.58
C LYS A 101 6.62 -18.86 -3.03
N VAL A 102 6.56 -19.23 -4.31
CA VAL A 102 5.39 -19.87 -4.92
C VAL A 102 5.79 -21.14 -5.66
N ARG A 103 5.08 -22.25 -5.40
CA ARG A 103 5.35 -23.54 -6.06
C ARG A 103 4.59 -23.63 -7.38
N ALA A 104 5.30 -23.72 -8.50
CA ALA A 104 4.71 -23.98 -9.81
C ALA A 104 4.25 -25.44 -9.89
N SER A 105 2.99 -25.75 -9.55
CA SER A 105 2.50 -27.13 -9.58
C SER A 105 1.02 -27.25 -9.88
N ASN A 106 0.61 -28.39 -10.45
CA ASN A 106 -0.79 -28.69 -10.70
C ASN A 106 -1.62 -28.82 -9.42
N TYR A 107 -0.97 -29.08 -8.29
CA TYR A 107 -1.65 -29.13 -6.99
C TYR A 107 -2.11 -27.73 -6.56
N VAL A 108 -1.29 -26.71 -6.84
CA VAL A 108 -1.59 -25.32 -6.48
C VAL A 108 -2.51 -24.70 -7.53
N PHE A 109 -2.19 -24.83 -8.81
CA PHE A 109 -2.85 -24.09 -9.89
C PHE A 109 -3.82 -24.93 -10.72
N GLY A 110 -4.05 -26.20 -10.38
CA GLY A 110 -4.77 -27.12 -11.25
C GLY A 110 -4.00 -27.45 -12.54
N ASN A 111 -4.64 -28.16 -13.48
CA ASN A 111 -4.01 -28.58 -14.73
C ASN A 111 -4.75 -28.04 -15.96
N PRO A 112 -4.31 -26.92 -16.55
CA PRO A 112 -5.03 -26.28 -17.66
C PRO A 112 -4.88 -27.04 -19.00
N CYS A 113 -3.87 -27.89 -19.14
CA CYS A 113 -3.68 -28.72 -20.33
C CYS A 113 -2.90 -30.00 -19.99
N TYR A 114 -3.53 -31.14 -20.26
CA TYR A 114 -2.92 -32.45 -20.12
C TYR A 114 -1.88 -32.69 -21.23
N GLY A 115 -0.80 -33.41 -20.93
CA GLY A 115 0.28 -33.71 -21.87
C GLY A 115 1.26 -32.56 -22.14
N THR A 116 0.92 -31.30 -21.85
CA THR A 116 1.81 -30.15 -22.03
C THR A 116 2.63 -29.87 -20.77
N TYR A 117 3.95 -29.69 -20.93
CA TYR A 117 4.83 -29.27 -19.84
C TYR A 117 4.66 -27.78 -19.57
N LYS A 118 4.41 -27.40 -18.31
CA LYS A 118 4.01 -26.03 -17.92
C LYS A 118 5.11 -25.29 -17.17
N TYR A 119 4.92 -23.99 -17.03
CA TYR A 119 5.68 -23.09 -16.19
C TYR A 119 4.75 -22.02 -15.61
N LEU A 120 5.14 -21.48 -14.47
CA LEU A 120 4.55 -20.30 -13.87
C LEU A 120 5.31 -19.07 -14.39
N GLU A 121 4.59 -18.09 -14.92
CA GLU A 121 5.13 -16.79 -15.33
C GLU A 121 4.48 -15.71 -14.48
N VAL A 122 5.30 -14.94 -13.77
CA VAL A 122 4.85 -13.88 -12.86
C VAL A 122 5.50 -12.57 -13.29
N GLU A 123 4.66 -11.57 -13.52
CA GLU A 123 5.04 -10.19 -13.69
C GLU A 123 4.72 -9.43 -12.40
N TYR A 124 5.70 -8.73 -11.87
CA TYR A 124 5.53 -7.91 -10.69
C TYR A 124 6.35 -6.64 -10.78
N ILE A 125 5.92 -5.65 -10.02
CA ILE A 125 6.68 -4.44 -9.76
C ILE A 125 7.20 -4.46 -8.33
N CYS A 126 8.33 -3.80 -8.12
CA CYS A 126 8.76 -3.38 -6.79
C CYS A 126 8.39 -1.92 -6.64
N TYR A 127 7.73 -1.60 -5.53
CA TYR A 127 7.41 -0.24 -5.16
C TYR A 127 7.95 0.06 -3.76
N VAL A 128 8.32 1.31 -3.54
CA VAL A 128 8.64 1.79 -2.20
C VAL A 128 7.32 1.98 -1.47
N ALA A 129 7.11 1.25 -0.37
CA ALA A 129 5.94 1.43 0.49
C ALA A 129 5.95 2.80 1.20
N ASP A 130 7.10 3.47 1.19
CA ASP A 130 7.47 4.57 2.09
C ASP A 130 7.21 5.99 1.58
N ILE A 131 6.38 6.22 0.56
CA ILE A 131 6.10 7.62 0.17
C ILE A 131 5.27 8.33 1.26
N TRP A 132 4.53 7.57 2.06
CA TRP A 132 3.72 8.06 3.18
C TRP A 132 4.11 7.46 4.53
N CYS A 133 4.75 6.28 4.55
CA CYS A 133 5.16 5.63 5.79
C CYS A 133 6.32 6.39 6.44
N GLY A 134 6.17 6.78 7.71
CA GLY A 134 7.13 7.59 8.47
C GLY A 134 7.11 9.10 8.19
N LYS A 135 6.34 9.58 7.20
CA LYS A 135 6.17 11.02 6.95
C LYS A 135 5.12 11.58 7.91
N ILE A 136 5.45 12.69 8.58
CA ILE A 136 4.47 13.44 9.37
C ILE A 136 3.45 14.04 8.42
N THR A 137 2.22 13.57 8.52
CA THR A 137 1.06 14.08 7.80
C THR A 137 0.26 14.98 8.74
N GLY A 138 -0.06 16.17 8.27
CA GLY A 138 -0.89 17.14 8.96
C GLY A 138 -2.26 17.24 8.30
N PHE A 139 -3.31 17.34 9.10
CA PHE A 139 -4.66 17.58 8.63
C PHE A 139 -5.41 18.55 9.54
N THR A 140 -6.29 19.35 8.95
CA THR A 140 -7.13 20.34 9.63
C THR A 140 -8.59 20.16 9.25
N GLY A 141 -9.49 20.04 10.23
CA GLY A 141 -10.93 20.14 9.96
C GLY A 141 -11.68 21.03 10.94
N CYS A 142 -12.68 21.69 10.39
CA CYS A 142 -13.47 22.70 11.08
C CYS A 142 -14.40 22.08 12.11
N SER A 143 -14.69 22.81 13.18
CA SER A 143 -15.63 22.38 14.21
C SER A 143 -17.03 22.16 13.62
N GLY A 144 -17.68 21.06 14.00
CA GLY A 144 -19.02 20.70 13.52
C GLY A 144 -19.03 19.87 12.23
N THR A 145 -17.85 19.51 11.70
CA THR A 145 -17.74 18.66 10.50
C THR A 145 -17.40 17.23 10.88
N LEU A 146 -18.11 16.26 10.29
CA LEU A 146 -17.72 14.85 10.31
C LEU A 146 -16.61 14.61 9.29
N MET A 147 -15.45 14.16 9.76
CA MET A 147 -14.32 13.81 8.91
C MET A 147 -14.50 12.35 8.46
N HIS A 148 -14.91 12.11 7.20
CA HIS A 148 -15.14 10.79 6.63
C HIS A 148 -14.43 10.59 5.28
N SER A 149 -14.40 9.33 4.83
CA SER A 149 -13.80 8.79 3.59
C SER A 149 -14.05 9.61 2.33
N ASP A 150 -15.20 10.25 2.23
CA ASP A 150 -15.64 10.95 1.02
C ASP A 150 -15.08 12.39 0.92
N SER A 151 -14.46 12.87 1.99
CA SER A 151 -13.70 14.12 2.02
C SER A 151 -12.23 13.79 1.78
N GLN A 152 -11.56 14.48 0.86
CA GLN A 152 -10.13 14.27 0.53
C GLN A 152 -9.15 14.51 1.71
N HIS A 153 -9.66 14.68 2.93
CA HIS A 153 -8.90 15.13 4.07
C HIS A 153 -9.47 14.51 5.37
N PHE A 154 -8.98 13.32 5.73
CA PHE A 154 -9.09 12.70 7.06
C PHE A 154 -7.85 11.83 7.29
N PRO A 155 -7.51 11.43 8.54
CA PRO A 155 -6.40 10.52 8.78
C PRO A 155 -6.64 9.16 8.14
N PHE A 156 -5.81 8.79 7.16
CA PHE A 156 -5.89 7.50 6.47
C PHE A 156 -4.49 7.02 6.07
N CYS A 157 -4.30 5.70 5.99
CA CYS A 157 -3.10 5.07 5.45
C CYS A 157 -3.49 4.08 4.33
N LEU A 158 -3.27 4.44 3.05
CA LEU A 158 -3.33 3.50 1.91
C LEU A 158 -1.92 3.22 1.39
N PRO A 159 -1.66 2.04 0.78
CA PRO A 159 -2.38 0.77 0.89
C PRO A 159 -1.39 -0.28 1.37
N THR A 160 -1.45 -0.59 2.64
CA THR A 160 -0.86 -1.83 3.14
C THR A 160 -1.92 -2.42 4.02
N GLU A 161 -2.24 -3.70 3.83
CA GLU A 161 -3.11 -4.50 4.72
C GLU A 161 -2.55 -4.60 6.16
N SER A 162 -1.54 -3.78 6.50
CA SER A 162 -0.75 -3.72 7.73
C SER A 162 -0.29 -2.29 8.06
N GLY A 163 -0.77 -1.28 7.33
CA GLY A 163 -0.45 0.13 7.58
C GLY A 163 -1.40 0.71 8.62
N TYR A 164 -0.84 1.33 9.65
CA TYR A 164 -1.62 1.89 10.75
C TYR A 164 -1.23 3.33 11.08
N ILE A 165 -2.21 4.09 11.53
CA ILE A 165 -2.04 5.47 12.01
C ILE A 165 -1.31 5.44 13.35
N SER A 166 -0.36 6.35 13.53
CA SER A 166 0.25 6.67 14.81
C SER A 166 0.19 8.19 15.00
N VAL A 167 -0.73 8.64 15.86
CA VAL A 167 -0.96 10.04 16.15
C VAL A 167 0.23 10.62 16.92
N ILE A 168 0.74 11.75 16.45
CA ILE A 168 1.83 12.48 17.08
C ILE A 168 1.28 13.55 18.02
N SER A 169 0.32 14.32 17.54
CA SER A 169 -0.27 15.42 18.32
C SER A 169 -1.59 15.86 17.72
N ALA A 170 -2.50 16.31 18.56
CA ALA A 170 -3.72 16.95 18.13
C ALA A 170 -4.05 18.19 18.96
N THR A 171 -4.61 19.20 18.30
CA THR A 171 -4.99 20.47 18.92
C THR A 171 -6.32 20.94 18.40
N TYR A 172 -7.26 21.23 19.31
CA TYR A 172 -8.56 21.78 18.99
C TYR A 172 -8.66 23.20 19.53
N GLY A 173 -9.05 24.13 18.67
CA GLY A 173 -9.02 25.55 18.99
C GLY A 173 -8.88 26.42 17.74
N ARG A 174 -8.15 27.52 17.86
CA ARG A 174 -7.80 28.44 16.78
C ARG A 174 -6.42 29.02 17.03
N ARG A 175 -5.55 28.95 16.02
CA ARG A 175 -4.19 29.51 15.97
C ARG A 175 -4.01 30.63 14.96
N ASP A 176 -4.97 30.83 14.07
CA ASP A 176 -4.91 31.81 13.01
C ASP A 176 -6.32 32.31 12.59
N HIS A 177 -6.37 33.39 11.83
CA HIS A 177 -7.62 34.04 11.42
C HIS A 177 -8.28 33.41 10.17
N THR A 178 -7.55 32.61 9.39
CA THR A 178 -7.91 32.21 8.02
C THR A 178 -8.36 30.76 7.91
N THR A 179 -7.90 29.91 8.80
CA THR A 179 -8.26 28.50 8.84
C THR A 179 -9.71 28.41 9.31
N CYS A 180 -10.54 27.77 8.50
CA CYS A 180 -11.97 27.61 8.77
C CYS A 180 -12.66 28.95 9.09
N SER A 181 -12.40 29.98 8.26
CA SER A 181 -12.98 31.32 8.41
C SER A 181 -14.08 31.65 7.38
N GLU A 182 -14.19 30.87 6.31
CA GLU A 182 -15.19 31.09 5.26
C GLU A 182 -16.60 31.05 5.84
N GLY A 183 -17.35 32.16 5.68
CA GLY A 183 -18.70 32.31 6.22
C GLY A 183 -18.79 32.50 7.74
N ILE A 184 -17.66 32.66 8.45
CA ILE A 184 -17.63 32.84 9.90
C ILE A 184 -17.45 34.34 10.25
N PRO A 185 -18.22 34.89 11.21
CA PRO A 185 -18.04 36.28 11.64
C PRO A 185 -16.64 36.57 12.20
N GLU A 186 -16.09 37.74 11.90
CA GLU A 186 -14.72 38.13 12.28
C GLU A 186 -14.48 38.06 13.80
N GLU A 187 -15.46 38.41 14.62
CA GLU A 187 -15.34 38.31 16.09
C GLU A 187 -15.08 36.87 16.56
N GLN A 188 -15.56 35.86 15.82
CA GLN A 188 -15.34 34.45 16.13
C GLN A 188 -14.00 33.92 15.60
N THR A 189 -13.33 34.63 14.69
CA THR A 189 -12.00 34.28 14.16
C THR A 189 -10.87 35.11 14.74
N ARG A 190 -11.18 36.14 15.52
CA ARG A 190 -10.22 37.08 16.11
C ARG A 190 -9.31 36.48 17.18
N LYS A 191 -9.80 35.52 17.96
CA LYS A 191 -9.03 34.90 19.06
C LYS A 191 -8.17 33.74 18.54
N THR A 192 -6.88 34.00 18.33
CA THR A 192 -5.91 33.05 17.74
C THR A 192 -4.96 32.41 18.76
N ASP A 193 -5.08 32.75 20.04
CA ASP A 193 -4.37 32.10 21.14
C ASP A 193 -5.24 31.02 21.82
N CYS A 194 -6.20 30.46 21.09
CA CYS A 194 -7.10 29.43 21.59
C CYS A 194 -6.55 28.04 21.25
N ALA A 195 -5.77 27.41 22.13
CA ALA A 195 -5.41 25.99 21.97
C ALA A 195 -4.89 25.33 23.25
N MET A 196 -4.48 26.14 24.24
CA MET A 196 -3.44 25.73 25.18
C MET A 196 -3.91 24.97 26.43
N SER A 197 -5.21 24.89 26.73
CA SER A 197 -5.68 24.23 27.96
C SER A 197 -5.95 22.73 27.83
N HIS A 198 -6.21 22.21 26.62
CA HIS A 198 -6.69 20.82 26.42
C HIS A 198 -5.87 19.98 25.43
N GLN A 199 -4.77 20.49 24.89
CA GLN A 199 -3.97 19.82 23.86
C GLN A 199 -3.55 18.39 24.23
N VAL A 200 -3.14 18.17 25.50
CA VAL A 200 -2.72 16.83 25.98
C VAL A 200 -3.90 15.85 25.99
N THR A 201 -5.07 16.29 26.45
CA THR A 201 -6.28 15.45 26.53
C THR A 201 -6.80 15.11 25.14
N ILE A 202 -6.83 16.07 24.23
CA ILE A 202 -7.27 15.87 22.84
C ILE A 202 -6.33 14.90 22.12
N SER A 203 -5.01 15.08 22.26
CA SER A 203 -4.04 14.16 21.69
C SER A 203 -4.25 12.73 22.21
N ARG A 204 -4.47 12.57 23.52
CA ARG A 204 -4.71 11.26 24.14
C ARG A 204 -5.99 10.59 23.64
N GLU A 205 -7.07 11.36 23.45
CA GLU A 205 -8.32 10.84 22.90
C GLU A 205 -8.15 10.34 21.46
N LEU A 206 -7.45 11.12 20.62
CA LEU A 206 -7.17 10.72 19.25
C LEU A 206 -6.17 9.56 19.18
N ILE A 207 -5.16 9.50 20.04
CA ILE A 207 -4.27 8.34 20.16
C ILE A 207 -5.09 7.09 20.50
N HIS A 208 -5.93 7.15 21.52
CA HIS A 208 -6.74 5.99 21.93
C HIS A 208 -7.69 5.51 20.84
N ARG A 209 -8.20 6.42 20.01
CA ARG A 209 -9.22 6.13 19.01
C ARG A 209 -8.68 5.83 17.61
N CYS A 210 -7.50 6.34 17.26
CA CYS A 210 -6.94 6.27 15.91
C CYS A 210 -5.67 5.42 15.81
N ASP A 211 -4.90 5.25 16.90
CA ASP A 211 -3.66 4.47 16.80
C ASP A 211 -3.97 3.01 16.49
N GLY A 212 -3.27 2.45 15.51
CA GLY A 212 -3.49 1.07 15.07
C GLY A 212 -4.54 0.93 13.95
N GLU A 213 -5.34 1.97 13.70
CA GLU A 213 -6.36 1.95 12.65
C GLU A 213 -5.78 2.36 11.29
N SER A 214 -6.35 1.85 10.20
CA SER A 214 -6.00 2.26 8.84
C SER A 214 -6.73 3.55 8.41
N GLU A 215 -7.86 3.84 9.04
CA GLU A 215 -8.69 5.03 8.83
C GLU A 215 -9.25 5.51 10.16
N CYS A 216 -9.19 6.81 10.44
CA CYS A 216 -9.76 7.37 11.67
C CYS A 216 -10.77 8.49 11.39
N PRO A 217 -12.05 8.15 11.13
CA PRO A 217 -13.09 9.16 11.04
C PRO A 217 -13.36 9.78 12.42
N PHE A 218 -13.33 11.11 12.49
CA PHE A 218 -13.44 11.85 13.75
C PHE A 218 -14.40 13.04 13.62
N PHE A 219 -15.26 13.22 14.63
CA PHE A 219 -16.15 14.38 14.70
C PHE A 219 -15.55 15.44 15.64
N ALA A 220 -15.05 16.53 15.07
CA ALA A 220 -14.48 17.61 15.87
C ALA A 220 -15.59 18.58 16.34
N SER A 221 -15.94 18.56 17.63
CA SER A 221 -16.91 19.51 18.21
C SER A 221 -16.59 19.83 19.67
N SER A 222 -17.10 20.96 20.16
CA SER A 222 -17.02 21.31 21.59
C SER A 222 -17.70 20.27 22.50
N SER A 223 -18.69 19.52 21.99
CA SER A 223 -19.36 18.47 22.76
C SER A 223 -18.50 17.22 22.94
N VAL A 224 -17.57 16.95 22.02
CA VAL A 224 -16.66 15.79 22.08
C VAL A 224 -15.33 16.18 22.74
N LEU A 225 -14.77 17.33 22.38
CA LEU A 225 -13.41 17.74 22.77
C LEU A 225 -13.37 18.76 23.92
N GLY A 226 -14.53 19.23 24.38
CA GLY A 226 -14.65 20.38 25.26
C GLY A 226 -14.47 21.72 24.53
N ASP A 227 -14.87 22.82 25.17
CA ASP A 227 -14.73 24.16 24.58
C ASP A 227 -13.57 24.94 25.22
N PRO A 228 -12.42 25.06 24.56
CA PRO A 228 -11.27 25.81 25.09
C PRO A 228 -11.45 27.34 25.01
N CYS A 229 -12.40 27.84 24.22
CA CYS A 229 -12.63 29.27 24.01
C CYS A 229 -14.05 29.52 23.51
N VAL A 230 -14.96 29.74 24.46
CA VAL A 230 -16.36 30.07 24.17
C VAL A 230 -16.44 31.33 23.32
N GLY A 231 -17.28 31.31 22.29
CA GLY A 231 -17.47 32.43 21.35
C GLY A 231 -16.45 32.49 20.22
N THR A 232 -15.45 31.59 20.19
CA THR A 232 -14.49 31.47 19.08
C THR A 232 -14.81 30.23 18.26
N PHE A 233 -14.82 30.37 16.94
CA PHE A 233 -15.01 29.26 16.01
C PHE A 233 -13.69 28.46 15.93
N LYS A 234 -13.76 27.15 16.08
CA LYS A 234 -12.59 26.28 16.28
C LYS A 234 -12.36 25.35 15.09
N TYR A 235 -11.17 24.77 15.03
CA TYR A 235 -10.78 23.69 14.16
C TYR A 235 -9.86 22.73 14.91
N LEU A 236 -9.86 21.47 14.46
CA LEU A 236 -8.98 20.42 14.92
C LEU A 236 -7.82 20.30 13.93
N GLU A 237 -6.60 20.43 14.43
CA GLU A 237 -5.38 20.05 13.70
C GLU A 237 -4.82 18.76 14.28
N VAL A 238 -4.53 17.78 13.42
CA VAL A 238 -3.95 16.49 13.79
C VAL A 238 -2.66 16.27 13.00
N LYS A 239 -1.60 15.87 13.70
CA LYS A 239 -0.36 15.37 13.12
C LYS A 239 -0.24 13.88 13.43
N TYR A 240 0.02 13.08 12.41
CA TYR A 240 0.20 11.64 12.54
C TYR A 240 1.24 11.13 11.54
N VAL A 241 1.74 9.92 11.76
CA VAL A 241 2.55 9.19 10.78
C VAL A 241 1.83 7.89 10.45
N CYS A 242 1.90 7.46 9.19
CA CYS A 242 1.59 6.08 8.86
C CYS A 242 2.80 5.21 9.22
N LYS A 243 2.57 4.13 9.97
CA LYS A 243 3.55 3.08 10.27
C LYS A 243 3.09 1.78 9.65
N SER A 244 3.99 0.81 9.57
CA SER A 244 3.68 -0.56 9.13
C SER A 244 4.38 -1.55 10.04
N GLU A 245 3.71 -2.66 10.35
CA GLU A 245 4.29 -3.75 11.16
C GLU A 245 5.50 -4.43 10.50
N PHE A 246 5.72 -4.22 9.20
CA PHE A 246 6.85 -4.80 8.45
C PHE A 246 8.15 -3.95 8.52
N MET A 247 8.18 -2.85 9.30
CA MET A 247 9.36 -2.00 9.49
C MET A 247 10.01 -2.10 10.89
N VAL A 248 9.70 -3.15 11.67
CA VAL A 248 10.32 -3.42 12.99
C VAL A 248 11.08 -4.74 12.98
#